data_AF-A0A2N5K8K9-F1
#
_entry.id   AF-A0A2N5K8K9-F1
#
_cell.length_a   1.000
_cell.length_b   1.000
_cell.length_c   1.000
_cell.angle_alpha   90.00
_cell.angle_beta   90.00
_cell.angle_gamma   90.00
#
_symmetry.space_group_name_H-M   'P 1'
#
loop_
_entity.id
_entity.type
_entity.pdbx_description
1 polymer ?
#
loop_
_entity_poly.entity_id
_entity_poly.type
_entity_poly.pdbx_seq_one_letter_code
_entity_poly.pdbx_strand_id
1 'polypeptide(L)' 'MVGQPTAHYLFHRPLHLIFNAAFRAGFVLDGLQEPIDPAEPNASRWSAWSNYKETPAVLVARLRLASLLRSETLTVIPV' A
#
# COMPACT_ATOMS: atom_id res chain seq x y z
N MET A 1 -18.43 -9.36 -8.55
CA MET A 1 -19.39 -10.21 -7.81
C MET A 1 -20.60 -10.50 -8.70
N VAL A 2 -21.30 -11.62 -8.51
CA VAL A 2 -22.53 -11.91 -9.26
C VAL A 2 -23.56 -10.81 -8.96
N GLY A 3 -24.13 -10.20 -10.00
CA GLY A 3 -25.13 -9.11 -9.88
C GLY A 3 -24.58 -7.68 -9.82
N GLN A 4 -23.26 -7.48 -9.90
CA GLN A 4 -22.70 -6.12 -10.07
C GLN A 4 -22.80 -5.68 -11.54
N PRO A 5 -23.10 -4.40 -11.82
CA PRO A 5 -23.30 -3.90 -13.18
C PRO A 5 -22.02 -3.95 -14.03
N THR A 6 -20.84 -3.97 -13.39
CA THR A 6 -19.54 -4.02 -14.05
C THR A 6 -18.69 -5.14 -13.48
N ALA A 7 -17.96 -5.85 -14.33
CA ALA A 7 -16.99 -6.84 -13.89
C ALA A 7 -15.81 -6.16 -13.16
N HIS A 8 -15.58 -6.55 -11.91
CA HIS A 8 -14.44 -6.08 -11.13
C HIS A 8 -13.27 -7.07 -11.29
N TYR A 9 -12.26 -6.71 -12.09
CA TYR A 9 -11.06 -7.51 -12.25
C TYR A 9 -10.09 -7.24 -11.08
N LEU A 10 -9.96 -8.20 -10.17
CA LEU A 10 -8.99 -8.16 -9.08
C LEU A 10 -7.77 -9.01 -9.45
N PHE A 11 -6.62 -8.37 -9.64
CA PHE A 11 -5.36 -9.08 -9.86
C PHE A 11 -4.63 -9.23 -8.54
N HIS A 12 -4.85 -10.35 -7.86
CA HIS A 12 -4.11 -10.65 -6.65
C HIS A 12 -2.61 -10.74 -6.95
N ARG A 13 -1.81 -9.94 -6.22
CA ARG A 13 -0.36 -9.91 -6.31
C ARG A 13 0.20 -9.95 -4.88
N PRO A 14 0.86 -11.05 -4.46
CA PRO A 14 1.45 -11.10 -3.14
C PRO A 14 2.58 -10.07 -3.04
N LEU A 15 2.78 -9.50 -1.85
CA LEU A 15 3.73 -8.39 -1.64
C LEU A 15 5.14 -8.75 -2.08
N HIS A 16 5.58 -9.99 -1.85
CA HIS A 16 6.91 -10.43 -2.28
C HIS A 16 7.08 -10.35 -3.80
N LEU A 17 6.03 -10.57 -4.60
CA LEU A 17 6.12 -10.50 -6.06
C LEU A 17 6.27 -9.04 -6.49
N ILE A 18 5.47 -8.13 -5.91
CA ILE A 18 5.53 -6.69 -6.18
C ILE A 18 6.89 -6.12 -5.77
N PHE A 19 7.32 -6.37 -4.54
CA PHE A 19 8.55 -5.79 -4.00
C PHE A 19 9.80 -6.42 -4.61
N ASN A 20 9.83 -7.73 -4.88
CA ASN A 20 10.98 -8.32 -5.56
C ASN A 20 11.16 -7.76 -6.97
N ALA A 21 10.08 -7.42 -7.67
CA ALA A 21 10.19 -6.77 -8.97
C ALA A 21 10.87 -5.38 -8.86
N ALA A 22 10.46 -4.58 -7.87
CA ALA A 22 11.09 -3.28 -7.60
C ALA A 22 12.56 -3.40 -7.17
N PHE A 23 12.87 -4.33 -6.26
CA PHE A 23 14.23 -4.53 -5.75
C PHE A 23 15.19 -5.01 -6.83
N ARG A 24 14.74 -5.91 -7.72
CA ARG A 24 15.52 -6.34 -8.89
C ARG A 24 15.78 -5.20 -9.87
N ALA A 25 14.90 -4.20 -9.92
CA ALA A 25 15.10 -2.99 -10.70
C ALA A 25 15.98 -1.93 -10.00
N GLY A 26 16.55 -2.24 -8.83
CA GLY A 26 17.46 -1.35 -8.10
C GLY A 26 16.78 -0.29 -7.25
N PHE A 27 15.48 -0.41 -7.00
CA PHE A 27 14.80 0.40 -6.00
C PHE A 27 15.03 -0.14 -4.59
N VAL A 28 14.98 0.74 -3.61
CA VAL A 28 14.91 0.41 -2.20
C VAL A 28 13.60 0.93 -1.62
N LEU A 29 13.04 0.19 -0.67
CA LEU A 29 11.86 0.59 0.09
C LEU A 29 12.32 1.46 1.27
N ASP A 30 11.89 2.72 1.31
CA ASP A 30 12.24 3.67 2.38
C ASP A 30 11.02 4.12 3.21
N GLY A 31 9.83 3.60 2.90
CA GLY A 31 8.61 3.85 3.66
C GLY A 31 7.49 2.87 3.31
N LEU A 32 6.73 2.46 4.32
CA LEU A 32 5.58 1.57 4.18
C LEU A 32 4.47 2.03 5.15
N GLN A 33 3.24 2.13 4.67
CA GLN A 33 2.08 2.49 5.48
C GLN A 33 0.88 1.63 5.11
N GLU A 34 0.13 1.24 6.14
CA GLU A 34 -1.16 0.55 6.06
C GLU A 34 -2.23 1.51 6.59
N PRO A 35 -2.67 2.50 5.80
CA PRO A 35 -3.61 3.51 6.27
C PRO A 35 -4.94 2.88 6.67
N ILE A 36 -5.48 3.36 7.80
CA ILE A 36 -6.84 3.10 8.23
C ILE A 36 -7.71 4.23 7.68
N ASP A 37 -8.77 3.89 6.96
CA ASP A 37 -9.69 4.90 6.46
C ASP A 37 -10.35 5.66 7.63
N PRO A 38 -10.48 6.99 7.52
CA PRO A 38 -11.22 7.76 8.49
C PRO A 38 -12.68 7.26 8.56
N ALA A 39 -13.28 7.35 9.74
CA ALA A 39 -14.58 6.75 10.03
C ALA A 39 -15.64 7.12 8.97
N GLU A 40 -16.13 6.11 8.24
CA GLU A 40 -17.20 6.32 7.26
C GLU A 40 -18.54 6.66 7.96
N PRO A 41 -19.37 7.54 7.36
CA PRO A 41 -20.70 7.87 7.89
C PRO A 41 -21.64 6.67 8.05
N ASN A 42 -21.39 5.56 7.32
CA ASN A 42 -22.26 4.38 7.25
C ASN A 42 -21.67 3.14 7.93
N ALA A 43 -20.88 3.31 8.98
CA ALA A 43 -20.27 2.20 9.74
C ALA A 43 -21.29 1.16 10.29
N SER A 44 -22.60 1.48 10.33
CA SER A 44 -23.62 0.52 10.80
C SER A 44 -23.84 -0.68 9.87
N ARG A 45 -23.37 -0.63 8.61
CA ARG A 45 -23.45 -1.79 7.70
C ARG A 45 -22.32 -2.75 8.01
N TRP A 46 -22.64 -4.03 8.19
CA TRP A 46 -21.62 -5.07 8.47
C TRP A 46 -20.49 -5.10 7.42
N SER A 47 -20.81 -4.81 6.16
CA SER A 47 -19.85 -4.80 5.04
C SER A 47 -19.09 -3.48 4.86
N ALA A 48 -19.26 -2.50 5.73
CA ALA A 48 -18.54 -1.23 5.65
C ALA A 48 -17.06 -1.45 5.99
N TRP A 49 -16.16 -0.87 5.19
CA TRP A 49 -14.72 -1.06 5.36
C TRP A 49 -14.21 -0.50 6.70
N SER A 50 -14.84 0.56 7.20
CA SER A 50 -14.56 1.17 8.50
C SER A 50 -14.70 0.23 9.70
N ASN A 51 -15.38 -0.91 9.54
CA ASN A 51 -15.51 -1.93 10.58
C ASN A 51 -14.32 -2.90 10.66
N TYR A 52 -13.44 -2.93 9.65
CA TYR A 52 -12.34 -3.89 9.54
C TYR A 52 -10.98 -3.19 9.62
N LYS A 53 -10.56 -2.85 10.85
CA LYS A 53 -9.30 -2.11 11.07
C LYS A 53 -8.04 -2.96 11.07
N GLU A 54 -8.19 -4.28 11.20
CA GLU A 54 -7.06 -5.23 11.26
C GLU A 54 -6.54 -5.62 9.88
N THR A 55 -7.35 -5.42 8.83
CA THR A 55 -6.95 -5.69 7.45
C THR A 55 -6.91 -4.37 6.70
N PRO A 56 -5.78 -3.97 6.11
CA PRO A 56 -5.70 -2.72 5.37
C PRO A 56 -6.41 -2.82 4.02
N ALA A 57 -7.18 -1.79 3.64
CA ALA A 57 -7.77 -1.69 2.29
C ALA A 57 -6.68 -1.39 1.26
N VAL A 58 -5.71 -0.59 1.70
CA VAL A 58 -4.68 -0.01 0.86
C VAL A 58 -3.35 -0.19 1.57
N LEU A 59 -2.32 -0.51 0.78
CA LEU A 59 -0.93 -0.44 1.20
C LEU A 59 -0.25 0.67 0.41
N VAL A 60 0.45 1.56 1.11
CA VAL A 60 1.25 2.62 0.49
C VAL A 60 2.72 2.30 0.73
N ALA A 61 3.51 2.26 -0.34
CA ALA A 61 4.95 2.00 -0.28
C ALA A 61 5.71 3.09 -1.03
N ARG A 62 6.80 3.58 -0.44
CA ARG A 62 7.70 4.54 -1.09
C ARG A 62 8.99 3.83 -1.51
N LEU A 63 9.27 3.91 -2.80
CA LEU A 63 10.43 3.31 -3.43
C LEU A 63 11.34 4.41 -3.96
N ARG A 64 12.64 4.35 -3.63
CA ARG A 64 13.66 5.25 -4.16
C ARG A 64 14.67 4.47 -4.98
N LEU A 65 15.11 5.03 -6.10
CA LEU A 65 16.15 4.40 -6.90
C LEU A 65 17.49 4.51 -6.15
N ALA A 66 18.15 3.38 -5.90
CA ALA A 66 19.35 3.34 -5.07
C ALA A 66 20.50 4.21 -5.63
N SER A 67 20.57 4.36 -6.95
CA SER A 67 21.57 5.22 -7.59
C SER A 67 21.41 6.70 -7.25
N LEU A 68 20.19 7.15 -6.96
CA LEU A 68 19.90 8.55 -6.58
C LEU A 68 20.19 8.83 -5.11
N LEU A 69 20.24 7.79 -4.26
CA LEU A 69 20.59 7.92 -2.84
C LEU A 69 22.06 8.26 -2.60
N ARG A 70 22.93 8.13 -3.61
CA ARG A 70 24.34 8.56 -3.52
C ARG A 70 24.54 10.07 -3.68
N SER A 71 23.51 10.81 -4.08
CA SER A 71 23.59 12.26 -4.32
C SER A 71 23.05 13.11 -3.17
N GLU A 72 22.32 12.53 -2.21
CA GLU A 72 21.79 13.25 -1.05
C GLU A 72 22.39 12.67 0.22
N THR A 73 23.27 13.46 0.85
CA THR A 73 23.75 13.28 2.21
C THR A 73 22.60 12.82 3.11
N LEU A 74 22.81 11.66 3.76
CA LEU A 74 21.94 11.07 4.79
C LEU A 74 21.56 12.12 5.85
N THR A 75 20.48 12.85 5.61
CA THR A 75 19.84 13.65 6.64
C THR A 75 18.95 12.69 7.40
N VAL A 76 19.50 12.18 8.51
CA VAL A 76 18.75 11.44 9.51
C VAL A 76 17.60 12.33 9.95
N ILE A 77 16.37 11.96 9.58
CA ILE A 77 15.16 12.56 10.12
C ILE A 77 14.96 11.93 11.51
N PRO A 78 15.10 12.67 12.62
CA PRO A 78 14.80 12.12 13.93
C PRO A 78 13.29 11.87 14.03
N VAL A 79 12.95 10.69 14.57
CA VAL A 79 11.60 10.30 15.00
C VAL A 79 11.21 11.10 16.23
#